data_AF-A0A1Y2CYQ4-F1
#
_entry.id   AF-A0A1Y2CYQ4-F1
#
_cell.length_a   1.000
_cell.length_b   1.000
_cell.length_c   1.000
_cell.angle_alpha   90.00
_cell.angle_beta   90.00
_cell.angle_gamma   90.00
#
_symmetry.space_group_name_H-M   'P 1'
#
loop_
_entity.id
_entity.type
_entity.pdbx_description
1 polymer ?
#
loop_
_entity_poly.entity_id
_entity_poly.type
_entity_poly.pdbx_seq_one_letter_code
_entity_poly.pdbx_strand_id
1 'polypeptide(L)'
;TRPLIDELEPSLQPAWDELLKTFGASNVLIVSNSAGTGKDSLLLQAESVSRNLRVPVLVHPTPKPGPACARAVATHFLPSSSSLPPRAAVVWSTRGRALLEQGPPPKRVANARILVIGDRVTTDMIMAERIAKLGFKGVNVDTISVLTTTLHAREGLGTTLLRTLERIALWGLERRRKGNLEIAKKGVEEWEDCLISAPTPVVAPSPPPPVPTPAPESVATKPTPSSLIMALLHRIPLPKLPTIDVPRFLASLHSPLSRLTSLWSPPPPTALDGVSSKGSEGDAWTPTSKWGELFSREQGAVGVAERAVDSGEKVIDRLRARVGMRS
;
A
#
# COMPACT_ATOMS: atom_id res chain seq x y z
N THR A 1 -12.55 3.17 -15.02
CA THR A 1 -12.35 2.93 -16.47
C THR A 1 -12.29 1.44 -16.71
N ARG A 2 -12.76 0.96 -17.86
CA ARG A 2 -12.58 -0.45 -18.25
C ARG A 2 -11.16 -0.63 -18.80
N PRO A 3 -10.60 -1.85 -18.82
CA PRO A 3 -9.31 -2.07 -19.48
C PRO A 3 -9.36 -1.53 -20.92
N LEU A 4 -8.35 -0.74 -21.31
CA LEU A 4 -8.22 -0.10 -22.63
C LEU A 4 -9.26 0.97 -22.99
N ILE A 5 -10.20 1.28 -22.08
CA ILE A 5 -11.24 2.29 -22.32
C ILE A 5 -11.12 3.33 -21.23
N ASP A 6 -10.61 4.51 -21.59
CA ASP A 6 -10.36 5.63 -20.68
C ASP A 6 -11.64 6.38 -20.28
N GLU A 7 -12.81 5.91 -20.72
CA GLU A 7 -14.12 6.46 -20.36
C GLU A 7 -14.61 5.90 -19.01
N LEU A 8 -15.35 6.74 -18.30
CA LEU A 8 -16.06 6.33 -17.10
C LEU A 8 -17.21 5.39 -17.49
N GLU A 9 -17.42 4.34 -16.71
CA GLU A 9 -18.60 3.49 -16.88
C GLU A 9 -19.87 4.34 -16.63
N PRO A 10 -20.85 4.37 -17.54
CA PRO A 10 -22.01 5.26 -17.40
C PRO A 10 -22.78 5.11 -16.08
N SER A 11 -22.84 3.88 -15.55
CA SER A 11 -23.48 3.60 -14.25
C SER A 11 -22.78 4.28 -13.05
N LEU A 12 -21.50 4.64 -13.19
CA LEU A 12 -20.73 5.33 -12.17
C LEU A 12 -20.76 6.86 -12.31
N GLN A 13 -21.31 7.39 -13.41
CA GLN A 13 -21.33 8.84 -13.68
C GLN A 13 -21.98 9.64 -12.54
N PRO A 14 -23.15 9.25 -11.98
CA PRO A 14 -23.77 10.01 -10.89
C PRO A 14 -22.88 10.08 -9.64
N ALA A 15 -22.28 8.95 -9.25
CA ALA A 15 -21.38 8.89 -8.08
C ALA A 15 -20.08 9.66 -8.32
N TRP A 16 -19.57 9.65 -9.56
CA TRP A 16 -18.39 10.41 -9.93
C TRP A 16 -18.66 11.92 -9.88
N ASP A 17 -19.80 12.38 -10.40
CA ASP A 17 -20.19 13.78 -10.35
C ASP A 17 -20.40 14.26 -8.91
N GLU A 18 -21.01 13.42 -8.05
CA GLU A 18 -21.15 13.71 -6.62
C GLU A 18 -19.79 13.78 -5.92
N LEU A 19 -18.86 12.87 -6.24
CA LEU A 19 -17.49 12.88 -5.73
C LEU A 19 -16.79 14.18 -6.13
N LEU A 20 -16.84 14.58 -7.40
CA LEU A 20 -16.23 15.82 -7.88
C LEU A 20 -16.88 17.05 -7.26
N LYS A 21 -18.20 17.03 -7.05
CA LYS A 21 -18.92 18.12 -6.37
C LYS A 21 -18.51 18.24 -4.90
N THR A 22 -18.33 17.11 -4.21
CA THR A 22 -18.03 17.07 -2.77
C THR A 22 -16.58 17.43 -2.49
N PHE A 23 -15.64 16.84 -3.21
CA PHE A 23 -14.22 17.02 -2.97
C PHE A 23 -13.61 18.14 -3.83
N GLY A 24 -14.16 18.42 -5.00
CA GLY A 24 -13.54 19.28 -6.01
C GLY A 24 -12.47 18.52 -6.81
N ALA A 25 -12.40 18.78 -8.12
CA ALA A 25 -11.47 18.10 -9.02
C ALA A 25 -9.99 18.26 -8.62
N SER A 26 -9.63 19.35 -7.94
CA SER A 26 -8.28 19.61 -7.45
C SER A 26 -7.86 18.72 -6.28
N ASN A 27 -8.82 18.11 -5.58
CA ASN A 27 -8.60 17.25 -4.41
C ASN A 27 -8.84 15.77 -4.75
N VAL A 28 -8.94 15.44 -6.03
CA VAL A 28 -9.08 14.08 -6.54
C VAL A 28 -7.87 13.80 -7.41
N LEU A 29 -7.31 12.60 -7.33
CA LEU A 29 -6.13 12.20 -8.09
C LEU A 29 -6.32 10.77 -8.62
N ILE A 30 -6.06 10.57 -9.90
CA ILE A 30 -6.06 9.23 -10.51
C ILE A 30 -4.65 8.65 -10.48
N VAL A 31 -4.55 7.42 -9.99
CA VAL A 31 -3.29 6.65 -9.94
C VAL A 31 -3.47 5.32 -10.68
N SER A 32 -2.87 5.22 -11.86
CA SER A 32 -2.98 4.05 -12.73
C SER A 32 -1.65 3.29 -12.86
N ASN A 33 -1.73 1.97 -13.11
CA ASN A 33 -0.58 1.13 -13.45
C ASN A 33 -0.25 1.12 -14.95
N SER A 34 -1.12 1.72 -15.79
CA SER A 34 -0.88 1.91 -17.22
C SER A 34 -0.62 3.38 -17.51
N ALA A 35 -1.59 4.25 -17.23
CA ALA A 35 -1.51 5.69 -17.49
C ALA A 35 -0.56 6.40 -16.52
N GLY A 36 0.30 7.28 -17.05
CA GLY A 36 1.27 8.03 -16.27
C GLY A 36 2.47 7.22 -15.81
N THR A 37 2.68 6.01 -16.35
CA THR A 37 3.82 5.15 -16.03
C THR A 37 4.80 5.06 -17.21
N GLY A 38 5.92 4.35 -17.05
CA GLY A 38 6.83 4.07 -18.17
C GLY A 38 6.19 3.32 -19.36
N LYS A 39 5.00 2.72 -19.18
CA LYS A 39 4.22 2.10 -20.26
C LYS A 39 3.44 3.11 -21.11
N ASP A 40 3.23 4.32 -20.58
CA ASP A 40 2.49 5.39 -21.23
C ASP A 40 3.47 6.33 -21.92
N SER A 41 4.02 5.88 -23.04
CA SER A 41 4.92 6.67 -23.86
C SER A 41 4.23 7.97 -24.26
N LEU A 42 4.91 9.10 -24.03
CA LEU A 42 4.40 10.44 -24.30
C LEU A 42 3.19 10.87 -23.43
N LEU A 43 2.81 10.09 -22.41
CA LEU A 43 1.73 10.41 -21.47
C LEU A 43 0.35 10.59 -22.13
N LEU A 44 0.14 10.00 -23.31
CA LEU A 44 -1.10 10.12 -24.08
C LEU A 44 -2.28 9.48 -23.33
N GLN A 45 -2.05 8.34 -22.67
CA GLN A 45 -3.09 7.69 -21.89
C GLN A 45 -3.44 8.52 -20.65
N ALA A 46 -2.45 9.08 -19.96
CA ALA A 46 -2.68 9.98 -18.84
C ALA A 46 -3.46 11.24 -19.26
N GLU A 47 -3.15 11.81 -20.43
CA GLU A 47 -3.89 12.95 -20.97
C GLU A 47 -5.34 12.58 -21.30
N SER A 48 -5.55 11.46 -22.00
CA SER A 48 -6.87 10.91 -22.34
C SER A 48 -7.74 10.68 -21.09
N VAL A 49 -7.20 9.97 -20.09
CA VAL A 49 -7.88 9.73 -18.81
C VAL A 49 -8.18 11.05 -18.09
N SER A 50 -7.23 11.98 -18.05
CA SER A 50 -7.44 13.30 -17.43
C SER A 50 -8.52 14.10 -18.16
N ARG A 51 -8.58 14.02 -19.49
CA ARG A 51 -9.59 14.70 -20.32
C ARG A 51 -11.00 14.16 -20.06
N ASN A 52 -11.13 12.84 -19.98
CA ASN A 52 -12.42 12.18 -19.81
C ASN A 52 -12.94 12.33 -18.37
N LEU A 53 -12.07 12.17 -17.38
CA LEU A 53 -12.46 12.18 -15.97
C LEU A 53 -12.40 13.57 -15.31
N ARG A 54 -11.81 14.56 -15.99
CA ARG A 54 -11.66 15.97 -15.54
C ARG A 54 -10.86 16.11 -14.23
N VAL A 55 -9.94 15.20 -13.99
CA VAL A 55 -9.07 15.14 -12.79
C VAL A 55 -7.62 14.89 -13.22
N PRO A 56 -6.62 15.20 -12.38
CA PRO A 56 -5.24 14.93 -12.69
C PRO A 56 -4.95 13.44 -12.65
N VAL A 57 -4.01 13.02 -13.51
CA VAL A 57 -3.42 11.68 -13.46
C VAL A 57 -1.99 11.81 -12.95
N LEU A 58 -1.63 11.01 -11.94
CA LEU A 58 -0.28 10.97 -11.39
C LEU A 58 0.70 10.40 -12.40
N VAL A 59 1.83 11.07 -12.61
CA VAL A 59 2.98 10.52 -13.34
C VAL A 59 3.96 9.95 -12.34
N HIS A 60 4.25 8.66 -12.47
CA HIS A 60 5.13 7.94 -11.53
C HIS A 60 5.93 6.85 -12.26
N PRO A 61 7.22 6.67 -11.91
CA PRO A 61 8.09 5.70 -12.59
C PRO A 61 7.81 4.25 -12.16
N THR A 62 7.37 4.05 -10.92
CA THR A 62 7.17 2.71 -10.35
C THR A 62 5.69 2.35 -10.28
N PRO A 63 5.24 1.21 -10.83
CA PRO A 63 3.84 0.82 -10.73
C PRO A 63 3.40 0.65 -9.28
N LYS A 64 2.09 0.76 -9.02
CA LYS A 64 1.50 0.43 -7.72
C LYS A 64 1.80 -1.03 -7.37
N PRO A 65 2.08 -1.34 -6.09
CA PRO A 65 2.06 -0.46 -4.92
C PRO A 65 3.39 0.24 -4.61
N GLY A 66 4.28 0.44 -5.59
CA GLY A 66 5.67 0.90 -5.41
C GLY A 66 5.84 2.06 -4.41
N PRO A 67 6.90 2.06 -3.58
CA PRO A 67 7.06 3.06 -2.53
C PRO A 67 7.25 4.48 -3.09
N ALA A 68 7.85 4.62 -4.27
CA ALA A 68 7.97 5.92 -4.95
C ALA A 68 6.60 6.45 -5.40
N CYS A 69 5.72 5.58 -5.92
CA CYS A 69 4.33 5.93 -6.23
C CYS A 69 3.58 6.41 -4.98
N ALA A 70 3.64 5.67 -3.86
CA ALA A 70 3.00 6.07 -2.61
C ALA A 70 3.49 7.45 -2.12
N ARG A 71 4.80 7.70 -2.18
CA ARG A 71 5.39 8.99 -1.82
C ARG A 71 4.91 10.12 -2.74
N ALA A 72 4.80 9.87 -4.04
CA ALA A 72 4.31 10.83 -5.01
C ALA A 72 2.84 11.20 -4.75
N VAL A 73 1.99 10.21 -4.45
CA VAL A 73 0.58 10.44 -4.04
C VAL A 73 0.51 11.35 -2.81
N ALA A 74 1.25 11.01 -1.74
CA ALA A 74 1.23 11.83 -0.54
C ALA A 74 1.70 13.27 -0.82
N THR A 75 2.85 13.41 -1.50
CA THR A 75 3.43 14.72 -1.85
C THR A 75 2.48 15.59 -2.66
N HIS A 76 1.60 15.00 -3.48
CA HIS A 76 0.61 15.76 -4.26
C HIS A 76 -0.37 16.54 -3.36
N PHE A 77 -0.84 15.92 -2.27
CA PHE A 77 -1.84 16.50 -1.36
C PHE A 77 -1.24 17.34 -0.24
N LEU A 78 0.08 17.25 -0.01
CA LEU A 78 0.72 18.03 1.03
C LEU A 78 0.96 19.50 0.63
N PRO A 79 1.03 20.42 1.62
CA PRO A 79 1.47 21.78 1.39
C PRO A 79 2.83 21.78 0.69
N SER A 80 3.05 22.69 -0.26
CA SER A 80 4.39 22.90 -0.82
C SER A 80 5.22 23.65 0.23
N SER A 81 5.84 22.93 1.17
CA SER A 81 6.88 23.51 2.01
C SER A 81 8.22 23.45 1.27
N SER A 82 9.11 24.39 1.56
CA SER A 82 10.47 24.42 0.99
C SER A 82 11.31 23.18 1.33
N SER A 83 10.90 22.38 2.31
CA SER A 83 11.59 21.17 2.77
C SER A 83 11.03 19.87 2.17
N LEU A 84 9.92 19.93 1.46
CA LEU A 84 9.31 18.75 0.84
C LEU A 84 9.90 18.48 -0.56
N PRO A 85 9.92 17.21 -1.00
CA PRO A 85 10.40 16.87 -2.32
C PRO A 85 9.64 17.64 -3.42
N PRO A 86 10.26 17.83 -4.59
CA PRO A 86 9.61 18.48 -5.72
C PRO A 86 8.25 17.84 -5.99
N ARG A 87 7.28 18.70 -6.30
CA ARG A 87 5.88 18.31 -6.42
C ARG A 87 5.75 17.13 -7.39
N ALA A 88 4.93 16.15 -7.00
CA ALA A 88 4.67 15.01 -7.86
C ALA A 88 4.15 15.49 -9.22
N ALA A 89 4.77 14.98 -10.28
CA ALA A 89 4.37 15.29 -11.64
C ALA A 89 2.96 14.74 -11.88
N VAL A 90 2.07 15.58 -12.41
CA VAL A 90 0.70 15.21 -12.76
C VAL A 90 0.39 15.71 -14.16
N VAL A 91 -0.38 14.93 -14.90
CA VAL A 91 -0.94 15.34 -16.18
C VAL A 91 -2.33 15.90 -15.96
N TRP A 92 -2.54 17.09 -16.49
CA TRP A 92 -3.85 17.71 -16.63
C TRP A 92 -4.12 17.94 -18.11
N SER A 93 -5.27 17.45 -18.58
CA SER A 93 -5.81 17.87 -19.87
C SER A 93 -6.10 19.38 -19.87
N THR A 94 -6.06 20.01 -21.05
CA THR A 94 -6.39 21.45 -21.22
C THR A 94 -7.76 21.78 -20.62
N ARG A 95 -8.74 20.89 -20.81
CA ARG A 95 -10.08 21.03 -20.25
C ARG A 95 -10.08 20.94 -18.71
N GLY A 96 -9.31 20.01 -18.16
CA GLY A 96 -9.16 19.88 -16.70
C GLY A 96 -8.52 21.10 -16.06
N ARG A 97 -7.51 21.71 -16.73
CA ARG A 97 -6.88 22.95 -16.24
C ARG A 97 -7.86 24.13 -16.21
N ALA A 98 -8.64 24.32 -17.27
CA ALA A 98 -9.64 25.38 -17.31
C ALA A 98 -10.66 25.27 -16.16
N LEU A 99 -11.06 24.04 -15.79
CA LEU A 99 -11.95 23.80 -14.65
C LEU A 99 -11.26 24.06 -13.31
N LEU A 100 -9.97 23.76 -13.20
CA LEU A 100 -9.18 24.05 -12.01
C LEU A 100 -9.07 25.56 -11.75
N GLU A 101 -8.89 26.35 -12.81
CA GLU A 101 -8.78 27.82 -12.72
C GLU A 101 -10.10 28.47 -12.28
N GLN A 102 -11.23 27.84 -12.57
CA GLN A 102 -12.56 28.31 -12.13
C GLN A 102 -12.92 27.85 -10.70
N GLY A 103 -12.22 26.84 -10.17
CA GLY A 103 -12.49 26.28 -8.87
C GLY A 103 -11.79 27.01 -7.72
N PRO A 104 -12.25 26.82 -6.47
CA PRO A 104 -11.48 27.28 -5.31
C PRO A 104 -10.11 26.59 -5.30
N PRO A 105 -9.04 27.28 -4.89
CA PRO A 105 -7.72 26.69 -4.80
C PRO A 105 -7.75 25.48 -3.84
N PRO A 106 -6.98 24.41 -4.10
CA PRO A 106 -6.94 23.23 -3.25
C PRO A 106 -6.58 23.64 -1.82
N LYS A 107 -7.45 23.31 -0.85
CA LYS A 107 -7.19 23.55 0.57
C LYS A 107 -6.12 22.60 1.05
N ARG A 108 -4.91 23.13 1.28
CA ARG A 108 -3.80 22.34 1.80
C ARG A 108 -3.75 22.49 3.31
N VAL A 109 -3.87 21.36 3.99
CA VAL A 109 -3.91 21.28 5.44
C VAL A 109 -2.66 20.58 5.96
N ALA A 110 -2.19 20.98 7.14
CA ALA A 110 -1.05 20.34 7.81
C ALA A 110 -1.33 18.87 8.17
N ASN A 111 -2.61 18.49 8.27
CA ASN A 111 -3.07 17.14 8.50
C ASN A 111 -3.85 16.66 7.28
N ALA A 112 -3.20 15.91 6.39
CA ALA A 112 -3.83 15.39 5.20
C ALA A 112 -4.55 14.07 5.53
N ARG A 113 -5.84 13.99 5.15
CA ARG A 113 -6.59 12.73 5.16
C ARG A 113 -6.77 12.27 3.72
N ILE A 114 -6.20 11.13 3.38
CA ILE A 114 -6.20 10.60 2.02
C ILE A 114 -7.13 9.39 1.98
N LEU A 115 -8.15 9.47 1.12
CA LEU A 115 -9.02 8.33 0.82
C LEU A 115 -8.52 7.65 -0.45
N VAL A 116 -8.09 6.39 -0.32
CA VAL A 116 -7.65 5.56 -1.45
C VAL A 116 -8.78 4.61 -1.84
N ILE A 117 -9.33 4.79 -3.03
CA ILE A 117 -10.37 3.92 -3.60
C ILE A 117 -9.74 3.07 -4.69
N GLY A 118 -9.91 1.75 -4.60
CA GLY A 118 -9.37 0.84 -5.59
C GLY A 118 -9.99 -0.55 -5.53
N ASP A 119 -9.69 -1.38 -6.53
CA ASP A 119 -10.34 -2.67 -6.77
C ASP A 119 -9.47 -3.88 -6.39
N ARG A 120 -8.19 -3.65 -6.06
CA ARG A 120 -7.21 -4.69 -5.74
C ARG A 120 -6.58 -4.49 -4.37
N VAL A 121 -6.55 -5.58 -3.60
CA VAL A 121 -5.90 -5.61 -2.29
C VAL A 121 -4.39 -5.43 -2.45
N THR A 122 -3.79 -6.20 -3.36
CA THR A 122 -2.34 -6.24 -3.57
C THR A 122 -1.75 -4.94 -4.12
N THR A 123 -2.56 -4.06 -4.69
CA THR A 123 -2.09 -2.78 -5.20
C THR A 123 -2.62 -1.61 -4.40
N ASP A 124 -3.94 -1.43 -4.31
CA ASP A 124 -4.48 -0.17 -3.80
C ASP A 124 -4.48 -0.13 -2.28
N MET A 125 -4.82 -1.24 -1.62
CA MET A 125 -4.81 -1.31 -0.16
C MET A 125 -3.37 -1.30 0.38
N ILE A 126 -2.45 -2.03 -0.26
CA ILE A 126 -1.02 -1.97 0.08
C ILE A 126 -0.45 -0.57 -0.18
N MET A 127 -0.85 0.11 -1.27
CA MET A 127 -0.43 1.49 -1.52
C MET A 127 -0.96 2.43 -0.44
N ALA A 128 -2.22 2.31 -0.03
CA ALA A 128 -2.80 3.10 1.05
C ALA A 128 -2.04 2.93 2.38
N GLU A 129 -1.76 1.69 2.75
CA GLU A 129 -0.94 1.36 3.93
C GLU A 129 0.48 1.95 3.83
N ARG A 130 1.07 1.93 2.63
CA ARG A 130 2.39 2.54 2.39
C ARG A 130 2.32 4.06 2.56
N ILE A 131 1.25 4.71 2.11
CA ILE A 131 1.02 6.15 2.31
C ILE A 131 0.91 6.46 3.80
N ALA A 132 0.12 5.70 4.56
CA ALA A 132 -0.03 5.87 6.01
C ALA A 132 1.29 5.73 6.78
N LYS A 133 2.20 4.88 6.30
CA LYS A 133 3.53 4.69 6.89
C LYS A 133 4.55 5.77 6.51
N LEU A 134 4.22 6.69 5.62
CA LEU A 134 5.12 7.79 5.27
C LEU A 134 5.17 8.80 6.41
N GLY A 135 6.30 8.86 7.11
CA GLY A 135 6.61 9.95 8.03
C GLY A 135 7.10 11.18 7.26
N PHE A 136 6.26 12.20 7.15
CA PHE A 136 6.68 13.54 6.73
C PHE A 136 6.91 14.40 7.98
N LYS A 137 8.04 15.13 8.03
CA LYS A 137 8.36 15.97 9.19
C LYS A 137 7.29 17.04 9.37
N GLY A 138 6.63 17.05 10.52
CA GLY A 138 5.62 18.06 10.88
C GLY A 138 4.28 17.93 10.16
N VAL A 139 4.03 16.81 9.48
CA VAL A 139 2.78 16.57 8.74
C VAL A 139 2.26 15.19 9.10
N ASN A 140 1.01 15.12 9.54
CA ASN A 140 0.32 13.86 9.77
C ASN A 140 -0.48 13.48 8.52
N VAL A 141 -0.24 12.28 7.99
CA VAL A 141 -0.95 11.72 6.84
C VAL A 141 -1.76 10.53 7.31
N ASP A 142 -3.06 10.74 7.46
CA ASP A 142 -4.00 9.67 7.74
C ASP A 142 -4.54 9.11 6.42
N THR A 143 -4.62 7.80 6.29
CA THR A 143 -5.05 7.16 5.05
C THR A 143 -6.13 6.13 5.32
N ILE A 144 -7.25 6.28 4.61
CA ILE A 144 -8.37 5.34 4.64
C ILE A 144 -8.43 4.65 3.29
N SER A 145 -8.55 3.34 3.28
CA SER A 145 -8.62 2.55 2.06
C SER A 145 -10.01 1.93 1.88
N VAL A 146 -10.62 2.10 0.70
CA VAL A 146 -11.91 1.51 0.34
C VAL A 146 -11.71 0.55 -0.83
N LEU A 147 -12.02 -0.72 -0.60
CA LEU A 147 -11.93 -1.78 -1.61
C LEU A 147 -13.28 -1.91 -2.34
N THR A 148 -13.27 -1.71 -3.66
CA THR A 148 -14.47 -1.90 -4.49
C THR A 148 -14.60 -3.37 -4.88
N THR A 149 -15.75 -3.98 -4.56
CA THR A 149 -16.00 -5.41 -4.77
C THR A 149 -16.53 -5.72 -6.17
N THR A 150 -17.30 -4.81 -6.76
CA THR A 150 -17.89 -4.93 -8.09
C THR A 150 -16.88 -4.55 -9.17
N LEU A 151 -16.70 -5.44 -10.14
CA LEU A 151 -15.93 -5.16 -11.36
C LEU A 151 -16.91 -4.93 -12.50
N HIS A 152 -16.67 -3.86 -13.26
CA HIS A 152 -17.46 -3.50 -14.43
C HIS A 152 -16.87 -4.04 -15.74
N ALA A 153 -15.87 -4.94 -15.69
CA ALA A 153 -15.25 -5.54 -16.86
C ALA A 153 -14.93 -7.03 -16.65
N ARG A 154 -14.96 -7.80 -17.76
CA ARG A 154 -14.46 -9.18 -17.78
C ARG A 154 -12.96 -9.17 -17.52
N GLU A 155 -12.57 -9.76 -16.40
CA GLU A 155 -11.17 -10.02 -16.09
C GLU A 155 -10.61 -11.15 -16.95
N GLY A 156 -9.32 -11.08 -17.28
CA GLY A 156 -8.60 -12.22 -17.81
C GLY A 156 -8.54 -13.35 -16.78
N LEU A 157 -8.42 -14.58 -17.24
CA LEU A 157 -8.47 -15.76 -16.38
C LEU A 157 -7.41 -15.73 -15.25
N GLY A 158 -6.21 -15.20 -15.54
CA GLY A 158 -5.16 -15.01 -14.54
C GLY A 158 -5.49 -13.98 -13.45
N THR A 159 -6.12 -12.86 -13.81
CA THR A 159 -6.57 -11.85 -12.82
C THR A 159 -7.68 -12.39 -11.93
N THR A 160 -8.61 -13.16 -12.50
CA THR A 160 -9.68 -13.82 -11.73
C THR A 160 -9.11 -14.81 -10.71
N LEU A 161 -8.08 -15.59 -11.10
CA LEU A 161 -7.41 -16.53 -10.19
C LEU A 161 -6.73 -15.78 -9.04
N LEU A 162 -5.96 -14.72 -9.34
CA LEU A 162 -5.31 -13.91 -8.31
C LEU A 162 -6.33 -13.31 -7.34
N ARG A 163 -7.46 -12.80 -7.86
CA ARG A 163 -8.54 -12.27 -7.02
C ARG A 163 -9.19 -13.33 -6.15
N THR A 164 -9.29 -14.56 -6.66
CA THR A 164 -9.80 -15.71 -5.90
C THR A 164 -8.84 -16.06 -4.76
N LEU A 165 -7.53 -16.10 -5.03
CA LEU A 165 -6.51 -16.32 -3.98
C LEU A 165 -6.51 -15.19 -2.94
N GLU A 166 -6.63 -13.94 -3.37
CA GLU A 166 -6.78 -12.78 -2.46
C GLU A 166 -8.00 -12.93 -1.56
N ARG A 167 -9.16 -13.30 -2.11
CA ARG A 167 -10.39 -13.54 -1.33
C ARG A 167 -10.23 -14.67 -0.34
N ILE A 168 -9.59 -15.77 -0.73
CA ILE A 168 -9.30 -16.90 0.18
C ILE A 168 -8.39 -16.45 1.32
N ALA A 169 -7.35 -15.67 1.02
CA ALA A 169 -6.43 -15.14 2.03
C ALA A 169 -7.16 -14.19 3.01
N LEU A 170 -7.98 -13.27 2.50
CA LEU A 170 -8.80 -12.36 3.32
C LEU A 170 -9.76 -13.13 4.22
N TRP A 171 -10.47 -14.11 3.67
CA TRP A 171 -11.38 -14.96 4.44
C TRP A 171 -10.65 -15.75 5.54
N GLY A 172 -9.46 -16.26 5.23
CA GLY A 172 -8.60 -16.92 6.21
C GLY A 172 -8.16 -15.99 7.35
N LEU A 173 -7.82 -14.73 7.04
CA LEU A 173 -7.47 -13.72 8.05
C LEU A 173 -8.68 -13.30 8.89
N GLU A 174 -9.84 -13.11 8.29
CA GLU A 174 -11.08 -12.82 9.02
C GLU A 174 -11.45 -13.96 9.96
N ARG A 175 -11.30 -15.21 9.52
CA ARG A 175 -11.56 -16.38 10.36
C ARG A 175 -10.59 -16.46 11.54
N ARG A 176 -9.30 -16.14 11.31
CA ARG A 176 -8.31 -16.02 12.40
C ARG A 176 -8.64 -14.89 13.37
N ARG A 177 -9.06 -13.72 12.86
CA ARG A 177 -9.42 -12.58 13.71
C ARG A 177 -10.64 -12.88 14.58
N LYS A 178 -11.67 -13.52 14.01
CA LYS A 178 -12.85 -13.97 14.77
C LYS A 178 -12.45 -15.00 15.83
N GLY A 179 -11.63 -15.99 15.48
CA GLY A 179 -11.13 -16.98 16.44
C GLY A 179 -10.31 -16.34 17.58
N ASN A 180 -9.41 -15.40 17.27
CA ASN A 180 -8.65 -14.68 18.30
C ASN A 180 -9.54 -13.81 19.19
N LEU A 181 -10.59 -13.19 18.63
CA LEU A 181 -11.54 -12.40 19.41
C LEU A 181 -12.36 -13.29 20.36
N GLU A 182 -12.75 -14.49 19.92
CA GLU A 182 -13.43 -15.47 20.77
C GLU A 182 -12.52 -15.99 21.89
N ILE A 183 -11.24 -16.26 21.59
CA ILE A 183 -10.25 -16.66 22.60
C ILE A 183 -10.04 -15.52 23.62
N ALA A 184 -9.92 -14.28 23.14
CA ALA A 184 -9.78 -13.12 24.02
C ALA A 184 -11.02 -12.92 24.92
N LYS A 185 -12.23 -13.11 24.38
CA LYS A 185 -13.47 -13.05 25.17
C LYS A 185 -13.52 -14.12 26.25
N LYS A 186 -13.22 -15.38 25.91
CA LYS A 186 -13.14 -16.47 26.88
C LYS A 186 -12.09 -16.21 27.96
N GLY A 187 -10.94 -15.66 27.58
CA GLY A 187 -9.90 -15.29 28.54
C GLY A 187 -10.34 -14.17 29.49
N VAL A 188 -11.18 -13.23 29.03
CA VAL A 188 -11.75 -12.19 29.91
C VAL A 188 -12.80 -12.79 30.85
N GLU A 189 -13.70 -13.64 30.35
CA GLU A 189 -14.72 -14.33 31.17
C GLU A 189 -14.07 -15.21 32.25
N GLU A 190 -13.04 -16.01 31.90
CA GLU A 190 -12.31 -16.85 32.86
C GLU A 190 -11.54 -16.02 33.91
N TRP A 191 -11.05 -14.84 33.53
CA TRP A 191 -10.38 -13.92 34.46
C TRP A 191 -11.36 -13.24 35.42
N GLU A 192 -12.56 -12.90 34.96
CA GLU A 192 -13.65 -12.37 35.78
C GLU A 192 -14.14 -13.42 36.80
N ASP A 193 -14.28 -14.68 36.40
CA ASP A 193 -14.64 -15.78 37.30
C ASP A 193 -13.56 -16.01 38.38
N CYS A 194 -12.28 -15.86 38.03
CA CYS A 194 -11.16 -15.93 38.97
C CYS A 194 -11.14 -14.75 39.95
N LEU A 195 -11.49 -13.54 39.51
CA LEU A 195 -11.60 -12.36 40.38
C LEU A 195 -12.76 -12.49 41.37
N ILE A 196 -13.88 -13.06 40.95
CA ILE A 196 -15.06 -13.28 41.81
C ILE A 196 -14.81 -14.42 42.81
N SER A 197 -14.04 -15.43 42.42
CA SER A 197 -13.72 -16.59 43.26
C SER A 197 -12.50 -16.38 44.17
N ALA A 198 -11.76 -15.28 43.99
CA ALA A 198 -10.65 -14.96 44.87
C ALA A 198 -11.20 -14.75 46.30
N PRO A 199 -10.76 -15.54 47.29
CA PRO A 199 -11.24 -15.37 48.66
C PRO A 199 -10.94 -13.94 49.07
N THR A 200 -12.00 -13.21 49.46
CA THR A 200 -11.86 -11.88 50.05
C THR A 200 -10.73 -11.95 51.07
N PRO A 201 -9.65 -11.16 50.91
CA PRO A 201 -8.57 -11.18 51.88
C PRO A 201 -9.21 -10.92 53.23
N VAL A 202 -9.12 -11.90 54.13
CA VAL A 202 -9.57 -11.76 55.51
C VAL A 202 -8.77 -10.58 56.02
N VAL A 203 -9.44 -9.44 56.14
CA VAL A 203 -8.86 -8.22 56.68
C VAL A 203 -8.52 -8.57 58.12
N ALA A 204 -7.26 -8.92 58.35
CA ALA A 204 -6.74 -9.07 59.69
C ALA A 204 -7.07 -7.76 60.42
N PRO A 205 -7.67 -7.83 61.62
CA PRO A 205 -8.06 -6.65 62.37
C PRO A 205 -6.87 -5.71 62.46
N SER A 206 -7.03 -4.51 61.91
CA SER A 206 -5.99 -3.50 61.88
C SER A 206 -5.53 -3.23 63.33
N PRO A 207 -4.22 -3.28 63.62
CA PRO A 207 -3.73 -2.85 64.92
C PRO A 207 -4.14 -1.39 65.18
N PRO A 208 -4.41 -1.04 66.45
CA PRO A 208 -4.81 0.32 66.81
C PRO A 208 -3.77 1.34 66.34
N PRO A 209 -4.21 2.54 65.94
CA PRO A 209 -3.31 3.56 65.41
C PRO A 209 -2.29 3.97 66.48
N PRO A 210 -0.97 3.98 66.16
CA PRO A 210 0.03 4.52 67.06
C PRO A 210 -0.17 6.04 67.22
N VAL A 211 -0.03 6.49 68.47
CA VAL A 211 -0.07 7.89 68.90
C VAL A 211 0.93 8.73 68.09
N PRO A 212 0.56 9.94 67.64
CA PRO A 212 1.40 10.76 66.78
C PRO A 212 2.63 11.30 67.51
N THR A 213 3.81 10.81 67.11
CA THR A 213 5.11 11.42 67.40
C THR A 213 5.53 12.29 66.20
N PRO A 214 6.03 13.52 66.40
CA PRO A 214 6.32 14.42 65.28
C PRO A 214 7.69 14.14 64.62
N ALA A 215 7.65 14.14 63.27
CA ALA A 215 8.75 14.35 62.30
C ALA A 215 9.87 13.26 62.22
N PRO A 216 10.66 13.14 61.12
CA PRO A 216 10.84 14.05 59.98
C PRO A 216 10.65 13.43 58.57
N GLU A 217 10.62 14.34 57.59
CA GLU A 217 10.57 14.11 56.16
C GLU A 217 11.68 13.16 55.66
N SER A 218 11.30 12.13 54.90
CA SER A 218 12.24 11.49 53.98
C SER A 218 11.55 11.12 52.67
N VAL A 219 12.24 11.46 51.59
CA VAL A 219 11.85 11.35 50.19
C VAL A 219 11.91 9.90 49.75
N ALA A 220 10.79 9.31 49.34
CA ALA A 220 10.74 8.00 48.69
C ALA A 220 9.96 8.08 47.37
N THR A 221 10.70 7.91 46.27
CA THR A 221 10.21 7.85 44.89
C THR A 221 9.39 6.59 44.65
N LYS A 222 8.14 6.75 44.18
CA LYS A 222 7.25 5.65 43.75
C LYS A 222 7.75 5.03 42.43
N PRO A 223 7.72 3.69 42.27
CA PRO A 223 8.03 3.04 41.01
C PRO A 223 6.90 3.25 39.98
N THR A 224 7.30 3.59 38.76
CA THR A 224 6.41 3.83 37.62
C THR A 224 5.78 2.52 37.09
N PRO A 225 4.49 2.56 36.66
CA PRO A 225 3.68 1.38 36.29
C PRO A 225 4.13 0.62 35.04
N SER A 226 5.19 1.07 34.36
CA SER A 226 5.71 0.46 33.13
C SER A 226 6.56 -0.80 33.36
N SER A 227 7.12 -1.01 34.55
CA SER A 227 7.95 -2.20 34.83
C SER A 227 7.13 -3.47 35.11
N LEU A 228 5.94 -3.32 35.69
CA LEU A 228 5.03 -4.42 36.02
C LEU A 228 4.38 -5.03 34.78
N ILE A 229 4.06 -4.20 33.78
CA ILE A 229 3.44 -4.65 32.52
C ILE A 229 4.42 -5.47 31.67
N MET A 230 5.70 -5.10 31.66
CA MET A 230 6.72 -5.84 30.90
C MET A 230 7.10 -7.17 31.56
N ALA A 231 7.04 -7.26 32.90
CA ALA A 231 7.26 -8.52 33.62
C ALA A 231 6.12 -9.53 33.43
N LEU A 232 4.89 -9.06 33.19
CA LEU A 232 3.71 -9.91 32.96
C LEU A 232 3.64 -10.48 31.53
N LEU A 233 4.13 -9.75 30.52
CA LEU A 233 4.13 -10.21 29.12
C LEU A 233 5.10 -11.39 28.86
N HIS A 234 6.08 -11.62 29.73
CA HIS A 234 7.04 -12.72 29.59
C HIS A 234 6.56 -14.08 30.12
N ARG A 235 5.36 -14.17 30.73
CA ARG A 235 4.83 -15.40 31.35
C ARG A 235 3.68 -16.07 30.59
N ILE A 236 3.29 -15.56 29.43
CA ILE A 236 2.20 -16.16 28.64
C ILE A 236 2.78 -17.23 27.69
N PRO A 237 2.48 -18.52 27.87
CA PRO A 237 2.92 -19.56 26.94
C PRO A 237 2.15 -19.44 25.62
N LEU A 238 2.87 -19.19 24.53
CA LEU A 238 2.31 -19.19 23.17
C LEU A 238 1.84 -20.60 22.80
N PRO A 239 0.57 -20.81 22.39
CA PRO A 239 0.10 -22.11 21.95
C PRO A 239 0.77 -22.50 20.62
N LYS A 240 1.17 -23.78 20.53
CA LYS A 240 1.76 -24.35 19.30
C LYS A 240 0.70 -24.37 18.19
N LEU A 241 0.99 -23.63 17.12
CA LEU A 241 0.15 -23.51 15.92
C LEU A 241 0.09 -24.84 15.15
N PRO A 242 -1.04 -25.17 14.48
CA PRO A 242 -1.03 -26.13 13.39
C PRO A 242 -0.25 -25.55 12.21
N THR A 243 0.86 -26.20 11.85
CA THR A 243 1.70 -25.83 10.70
C THR A 243 0.93 -26.06 9.41
N ILE A 244 0.36 -25.00 8.85
CA ILE A 244 0.01 -24.99 7.43
C ILE A 244 1.35 -24.97 6.68
N ASP A 245 1.61 -26.03 5.93
CA ASP A 245 2.80 -26.20 5.09
C ASP A 245 2.70 -25.26 3.88
N VAL A 246 2.95 -23.97 4.14
CA VAL A 246 3.01 -22.91 3.13
C VAL A 246 3.94 -23.29 1.97
N PRO A 247 5.11 -23.94 2.19
CA PRO A 247 5.92 -24.46 1.10
C PRO A 247 5.19 -25.43 0.16
N ARG A 248 4.42 -26.39 0.67
CA ARG A 248 3.62 -27.31 -0.16
C ARG A 248 2.53 -26.60 -0.96
N PHE A 249 1.85 -25.64 -0.34
CA PHE A 249 0.81 -24.86 -1.02
C PHE A 249 1.40 -23.97 -2.14
N LEU A 250 2.53 -23.32 -1.88
CA LEU A 250 3.22 -22.52 -2.89
C LEU A 250 3.80 -23.41 -4.00
N ALA A 251 4.31 -24.61 -3.67
CA ALA A 251 4.79 -25.58 -4.65
C ALA A 251 3.67 -26.10 -5.55
N SER A 252 2.44 -26.28 -5.03
CA SER A 252 1.30 -26.71 -5.86
C SER A 252 0.83 -25.62 -6.83
N LEU A 253 1.13 -24.35 -6.57
CA LEU A 253 0.81 -23.22 -7.43
C LEU A 253 1.89 -22.91 -8.48
N HIS A 254 3.11 -23.41 -8.29
CA HIS A 254 4.23 -23.16 -9.19
C HIS A 254 4.01 -23.75 -10.60
N SER A 255 3.49 -24.98 -10.68
CA SER A 255 3.18 -25.69 -11.94
C SER A 255 2.16 -24.96 -12.84
N PRO A 256 1.00 -24.49 -12.32
CA PRO A 256 0.06 -23.74 -13.14
C PRO A 256 0.55 -22.32 -13.49
N LEU A 257 1.33 -21.67 -12.61
CA LEU A 257 1.88 -20.34 -12.89
C LEU A 257 2.97 -20.37 -13.97
N SER A 258 3.84 -21.37 -13.99
CA SER A 258 4.87 -21.52 -15.03
C SER A 258 4.29 -21.85 -16.41
N ARG A 259 3.13 -22.51 -16.47
CA ARG A 259 2.37 -22.72 -17.73
C ARG A 259 1.66 -21.46 -18.22
N LEU A 260 1.27 -20.57 -17.31
CA LEU A 260 0.63 -19.30 -17.68
C LEU A 260 1.65 -18.26 -18.18
N THR A 261 2.88 -18.29 -17.66
CA THR A 261 3.96 -17.41 -18.14
C THR A 261 4.52 -17.86 -19.49
N SER A 262 4.52 -19.16 -19.80
CA SER A 262 5.00 -19.66 -21.11
C SER A 262 4.04 -19.41 -22.28
N LEU A 263 2.75 -19.20 -22.01
CA LEU A 263 1.74 -18.85 -23.02
C LEU A 263 1.78 -17.36 -23.41
N TRP A 264 2.55 -16.53 -22.69
CA TRP A 264 2.66 -15.10 -22.96
C TRP A 264 3.99 -14.79 -23.65
N SER A 265 4.03 -14.94 -24.97
CA SER A 265 5.10 -14.35 -25.78
C SER A 265 4.63 -12.98 -26.29
N PRO A 266 5.34 -11.87 -26.02
CA PRO A 266 5.02 -10.59 -26.63
C PRO A 266 5.18 -10.69 -28.15
N PRO A 267 4.28 -10.06 -28.96
CA PRO A 267 4.47 -10.01 -30.39
C PRO A 267 5.80 -9.31 -30.72
N PRO A 268 6.53 -9.76 -31.76
CA PRO A 268 7.76 -9.09 -32.17
C PRO A 268 7.45 -7.64 -32.54
N PRO A 269 8.36 -6.69 -32.23
CA PRO A 269 8.16 -5.29 -32.59
C PRO A 269 7.98 -5.18 -34.10
N THR A 270 6.89 -4.55 -34.51
CA THR A 270 6.64 -4.23 -35.91
C THR A 270 7.75 -3.30 -36.38
N ALA A 271 8.55 -3.75 -37.35
CA ALA A 271 9.58 -2.92 -37.96
C ALA A 271 8.90 -1.71 -38.60
N LEU A 272 9.10 -0.53 -38.01
CA LEU A 272 8.74 0.74 -38.63
C LEU A 272 9.87 1.10 -39.59
N ASP A 273 9.69 0.68 -40.84
CA ASP A 273 10.53 1.12 -41.94
C ASP A 273 10.24 2.59 -42.26
N GLY A 274 11.30 3.40 -42.22
CA GLY A 274 11.42 4.59 -43.06
C GLY A 274 10.84 5.90 -42.51
N VAL A 275 11.55 6.53 -41.56
CA VAL A 275 11.56 8.01 -41.49
C VAL A 275 13.01 8.48 -41.45
N SER A 276 13.50 8.83 -42.64
CA SER A 276 14.74 9.58 -42.81
C SER A 276 14.48 11.02 -42.38
N SER A 277 15.20 11.52 -41.37
CA SER A 277 15.26 12.94 -41.05
C SER A 277 16.71 13.44 -41.14
N LYS A 278 16.93 14.33 -42.10
CA LYS A 278 18.11 15.19 -42.19
C LYS A 278 17.81 16.50 -41.45
N GLY A 279 18.74 16.92 -40.60
CA GLY A 279 19.12 18.33 -40.38
C GLY A 279 18.29 19.13 -39.38
N SER A 280 18.87 19.48 -38.23
CA SER A 280 19.66 20.72 -38.06
C SER A 280 19.81 21.03 -36.58
N GLU A 281 21.02 21.46 -36.24
CA GLU A 281 21.56 21.69 -34.91
C GLU A 281 21.12 23.06 -34.39
N GLY A 282 20.49 23.07 -33.23
CA GLY A 282 20.05 24.27 -32.53
C GLY A 282 19.67 23.91 -31.09
N ASP A 283 20.53 24.31 -30.16
CA ASP A 283 20.45 24.02 -28.73
C ASP A 283 19.12 24.46 -28.11
N ALA A 284 18.16 23.54 -28.06
CA ALA A 284 16.95 23.65 -27.27
C ALA A 284 16.94 22.53 -26.22
N TRP A 285 16.91 22.95 -24.96
CA TRP A 285 16.81 22.09 -23.79
C TRP A 285 15.48 21.29 -23.84
N THR A 286 15.53 20.04 -24.31
CA THR A 286 14.32 19.19 -24.45
C THR A 286 14.23 18.14 -23.34
N PRO A 287 13.03 17.89 -22.77
CA PRO A 287 12.82 16.91 -21.69
C PRO A 287 13.28 15.48 -22.00
N THR A 288 13.48 15.15 -23.27
CA THR A 288 13.84 13.82 -23.79
C THR A 288 15.24 13.35 -23.36
N SER A 289 16.19 14.27 -23.18
CA SER A 289 17.57 13.92 -22.81
C SER A 289 17.68 13.33 -21.40
N LYS A 290 16.87 13.85 -20.45
CA LYS A 290 16.81 13.34 -19.07
C LYS A 290 16.15 11.97 -18.97
N TRP A 291 15.26 11.63 -19.90
CA TRP A 291 14.66 10.30 -19.98
C TRP A 291 15.65 9.24 -20.45
N GLY A 292 16.54 9.58 -21.40
CA GLY A 292 17.64 8.70 -21.81
C GLY A 292 18.58 8.37 -20.65
N GLU A 293 18.95 9.38 -19.86
CA GLU A 293 19.83 9.22 -18.69
C GLU A 293 19.18 8.37 -17.57
N LEU A 294 17.86 8.51 -17.35
CA LEU A 294 17.12 7.69 -16.40
C LEU A 294 16.95 6.23 -16.89
N PHE A 295 16.74 6.02 -18.18
CA PHE A 295 16.65 4.69 -18.79
C PHE A 295 17.97 3.91 -18.73
N SER A 296 19.10 4.58 -19.00
CA SER A 296 20.43 3.98 -18.87
C SER A 296 20.74 3.59 -17.42
N ARG A 297 20.18 4.30 -16.44
CA ARG A 297 20.31 3.99 -15.01
C ARG A 297 19.39 2.84 -14.58
N GLU A 298 18.25 2.63 -15.25
CA GLU A 298 17.33 1.51 -15.02
C GLU A 298 17.83 0.17 -15.59
N GLN A 299 18.57 0.15 -16.70
CA GLN A 299 19.22 -1.08 -17.18
C GLN A 299 20.20 -1.66 -16.14
N GLY A 300 20.87 -0.79 -15.38
CA GLY A 300 21.69 -1.21 -14.23
C GLY A 300 20.86 -1.84 -13.09
N ALA A 301 19.63 -1.38 -12.87
CA ALA A 301 18.73 -1.90 -11.84
C ALA A 301 18.11 -3.26 -12.22
N VAL A 302 17.82 -3.48 -13.51
CA VAL A 302 17.40 -4.79 -14.05
C VAL A 302 18.49 -5.84 -13.80
N GLY A 303 19.76 -5.49 -14.07
CA GLY A 303 20.88 -6.39 -13.76
C GLY A 303 21.07 -6.68 -12.26
N VAL A 304 20.66 -5.76 -11.36
CA VAL A 304 20.67 -6.03 -9.91
C VAL A 304 19.55 -7.00 -9.52
N ALA A 305 18.37 -6.87 -10.14
CA ALA A 305 17.25 -7.78 -9.89
C ALA A 305 17.54 -9.20 -10.41
N GLU A 306 18.13 -9.34 -11.60
CA GLU A 306 18.55 -10.65 -12.14
C GLU A 306 19.59 -11.33 -11.24
N ARG A 307 20.59 -10.58 -10.75
CA ARG A 307 21.59 -11.12 -9.79
C ARG A 307 20.96 -11.56 -8.46
N ALA A 308 19.89 -10.89 -8.01
CA ALA A 308 19.18 -11.26 -6.80
C ALA A 308 18.34 -12.54 -6.99
N VAL A 309 17.75 -12.72 -8.18
CA VAL A 309 17.03 -13.96 -8.56
C VAL A 309 18.00 -15.13 -8.64
N ASP A 310 19.12 -14.99 -9.36
CA ASP A 310 20.19 -16.01 -9.44
C ASP A 310 20.73 -16.39 -8.06
N SER A 311 20.88 -15.40 -7.16
CA SER A 311 21.33 -15.65 -5.79
C SER A 311 20.29 -16.41 -4.97
N GLY A 312 18.99 -16.14 -5.19
CA GLY A 312 17.88 -16.88 -4.59
C GLY A 312 17.82 -18.33 -5.05
N GLU A 313 17.99 -18.58 -6.34
CA GLU A 313 18.01 -19.94 -6.92
C GLU A 313 19.17 -20.78 -6.35
N LYS A 314 20.38 -20.19 -6.24
CA LYS A 314 21.54 -20.86 -5.62
C LYS A 314 21.36 -21.18 -4.14
N VAL A 315 20.50 -20.45 -3.43
CA VAL A 315 20.14 -20.76 -2.03
C VAL A 315 19.15 -21.91 -1.99
N ILE A 316 18.15 -21.89 -2.87
CA ILE A 316 17.15 -22.96 -2.99
C ILE A 316 17.81 -24.28 -3.38
N ASP A 317 18.76 -24.29 -4.31
CA ASP A 317 19.46 -25.51 -4.71
C ASP A 317 20.37 -26.07 -3.61
N ARG A 318 21.01 -25.19 -2.82
CA ARG A 318 21.74 -25.63 -1.62
C ARG A 318 20.83 -26.25 -0.56
N LEU A 319 19.60 -25.75 -0.42
CA LEU A 319 18.61 -26.33 0.47
C LEU A 319 18.12 -27.69 -0.06
N ARG A 320 17.86 -27.83 -1.36
CA ARG A 320 17.50 -29.12 -1.99
C ARG A 320 18.60 -30.17 -1.79
N ALA A 321 19.86 -29.79 -1.99
CA ALA A 321 21.01 -30.67 -1.79
C ALA A 321 21.15 -31.15 -0.34
N ARG A 322 20.85 -30.29 0.65
CA ARG A 322 20.88 -30.66 2.08
C ARG A 322 19.76 -31.58 2.50
N VAL A 323 18.60 -31.50 1.85
CA VAL A 323 17.42 -32.31 2.21
C VAL A 323 17.42 -33.66 1.47
N GLY A 324 18.44 -33.95 0.65
CA GLY A 324 18.53 -35.21 -0.08
C GLY A 324 17.45 -35.40 -1.15
N MET A 325 16.73 -34.33 -1.51
CA MET A 325 15.76 -34.35 -2.60
C MET A 325 16.53 -34.34 -3.91
N ARG A 326 16.82 -35.54 -4.43
CA ARG A 326 17.13 -35.70 -5.86
C ARG A 326 15.81 -35.52 -6.62
N SER A 327 15.84 -34.63 -7.61
CA SER A 327 14.77 -34.41 -8.59
C SER A 327 14.45 -35.69 -9.35
#